data_AF-A0A5K1C2F6-F1
#
_entry.id   AF-A0A5K1C2F6-F1
#
_cell.length_a   1.000
_cell.length_b   1.000
_cell.length_c   1.000
_cell.angle_alpha   90.00
_cell.angle_beta   90.00
_cell.angle_gamma   90.00
#
_symmetry.space_group_name_H-M   'P 1'
#
loop_
_entity.id
_entity.type
_entity.pdbx_description
1 polymer ?
#
loop_
_entity_poly.entity_id
_entity_poly.type
_entity_poly.pdbx_seq_one_letter_code
_entity_poly.pdbx_strand_id
1 'polypeptide(L)' 'ALADFMGEIRGNRVKFDPNRLVLTAGATSANETLMFCLAEPGEAFLLPTPYYPG' A
#
# COMPACT_ATOMS: atom_id res chain seq x y z
N ALA A 1 2.49 17.23 -3.43
CA ALA A 1 2.58 16.63 -4.78
C ALA A 1 1.93 15.24 -4.83
N LEU A 2 2.59 14.17 -4.35
CA LEU A 2 1.99 12.82 -4.42
C LEU A 2 0.75 12.67 -3.54
N ALA A 3 0.81 13.15 -2.28
CA ALA A 3 -0.32 13.11 -1.36
C ALA A 3 -1.56 13.83 -1.91
N ASP A 4 -1.35 15.01 -2.51
CA ASP A 4 -2.41 15.82 -3.12
C ASP A 4 -3.00 15.09 -4.34
N PHE A 5 -2.15 14.55 -5.21
CA PHE A 5 -2.59 13.77 -6.37
C PHE A 5 -3.40 12.53 -5.97
N MET A 6 -3.00 11.83 -4.91
CA MET A 6 -3.79 10.73 -4.35
C MET A 6 -5.16 11.19 -3.83
N GLY A 7 -5.22 12.40 -3.25
CA GLY A 7 -6.48 13.05 -2.84
C GLY A 7 -7.37 13.37 -4.05
N GLU A 8 -6.79 13.94 -5.11
CA GLU A 8 -7.48 14.27 -6.36
C GLU A 8 -8.07 13.02 -7.04
N ILE A 9 -7.31 11.92 -7.10
CA ILE A 9 -7.81 10.61 -7.61
C ILE A 9 -9.03 10.13 -6.83
N ARG A 10 -9.14 10.48 -5.54
CA ARG A 10 -10.30 10.17 -4.70
C ARG A 10 -11.40 11.24 -4.72
N GLY A 11 -11.34 12.17 -5.68
CA GLY A 11 -12.29 13.28 -5.81
C GLY A 11 -12.24 14.24 -4.63
N ASN A 12 -11.07 14.39 -3.99
CA ASN A 12 -10.82 15.24 -2.82
C ASN A 12 -11.74 14.94 -1.61
N ARG A 13 -12.31 13.74 -1.54
CA ARG A 13 -13.14 13.29 -0.40
C ARG A 13 -12.31 12.86 0.81
N VAL A 14 -11.02 12.59 0.60
CA VAL A 14 -10.05 12.21 1.64
C VAL A 14 -8.75 12.97 1.42
N LYS A 15 -8.00 13.19 2.50
CA LYS A 15 -6.66 13.79 2.47
C LYS A 15 -5.64 12.79 3.00
N PHE A 16 -4.46 12.76 2.39
CA PHE A 16 -3.33 11.96 2.83
C PHE A 16 -2.30 12.86 3.51
N ASP A 17 -1.83 12.49 4.70
CA ASP A 17 -0.74 13.18 5.38
C ASP A 17 0.60 12.78 4.74
N PRO A 18 1.36 13.72 4.15
CA PRO A 18 2.62 13.39 3.50
C PRO A 18 3.66 12.79 4.45
N ASN A 19 3.59 13.08 5.76
CA ASN A 19 4.50 12.48 6.74
C ASN A 19 4.19 10.99 7.02
N ARG A 20 3.05 10.50 6.55
CA ARG A 20 2.62 9.09 6.66
C ARG A 20 2.73 8.34 5.33
N LEU A 21 3.36 8.95 4.32
CA LEU A 21 3.63 8.32 3.02
C LEU A 21 5.11 7.97 2.94
N VAL A 22 5.39 6.69 2.68
CA VAL A 22 6.75 6.17 2.47
C VAL A 22 6.91 5.78 1.01
N LEU A 23 7.95 6.29 0.34
CA LEU A 23 8.26 5.93 -1.03
C LEU A 23 9.07 4.63 -1.06
N THR A 24 8.67 3.71 -1.92
CA THR A 24 9.34 2.42 -2.15
C THR A 24 9.74 2.28 -3.63
N ALA A 25 10.54 1.25 -3.94
CA ALA A 25 10.90 0.91 -5.32
C ALA A 25 9.74 0.21 -6.05
N GLY A 26 8.59 0.89 -6.16
CA GLY A 26 7.37 0.36 -6.77
C GLY A 26 6.47 -0.44 -5.82
N ALA A 27 5.34 -0.90 -6.36
CA ALA A 27 4.29 -1.58 -5.60
C ALA A 27 4.71 -2.97 -5.09
N THR A 28 5.53 -3.72 -5.86
CA THR A 28 6.07 -5.01 -5.43
C THR A 28 6.89 -4.89 -4.14
N SER A 29 7.80 -3.91 -4.09
CA SER A 29 8.59 -3.62 -2.88
C SER A 29 7.72 -3.13 -1.72
N ALA A 30 6.66 -2.35 -1.99
CA ALA A 30 5.71 -1.94 -0.96
C ALA A 30 4.93 -3.12 -0.36
N ASN A 31 4.45 -4.04 -1.20
CA ASN A 31 3.75 -5.24 -0.76
C ASN A 31 4.63 -6.12 0.13
N GLU A 32 5.86 -6.39 -0.29
CA GLU A 32 6.83 -7.15 0.50
C GLU A 32 7.14 -6.48 1.84
N THR A 33 7.38 -5.16 1.84
CA THR A 33 7.63 -4.39 3.07
C THR A 33 6.44 -4.48 4.04
N LEU A 34 5.22 -4.35 3.53
CA LEU A 34 4.01 -4.48 4.36
C LEU A 34 3.88 -5.87 4.98
N MET A 35 4.21 -6.93 4.23
CA MET A 35 4.22 -8.30 4.77
C MET A 35 5.21 -8.43 5.93
N PHE A 36 6.44 -7.94 5.76
CA PHE A 36 7.45 -7.93 6.84
C PHE A 36 7.05 -7.13 8.07
N CYS A 37 6.31 -6.03 7.89
CA CYS A 37 5.90 -5.19 9.02
C CYS A 37 4.70 -5.73 9.79
N LEU A 38 3.87 -6.58 9.17
CA LEU A 38 2.54 -6.93 9.71
C LEU A 38 2.37 -8.41 10.04
N ALA A 39 3.30 -9.28 9.63
CA ALA A 39 3.21 -10.72 9.86
C ALA A 39 4.58 -11.34 10.13
N GLU A 40 4.59 -12.33 11.01
CA GLU A 40 5.76 -13.16 11.29
C GLU A 40 5.78 -14.43 10.42
N PRO A 41 6.94 -15.10 10.29
CA PRO A 41 7.02 -16.39 9.60
C PRO A 41 6.03 -17.41 10.16
N GLY A 42 5.13 -17.90 9.30
CA GLY A 42 4.07 -18.86 9.66
C GLY A 42 2.68 -18.25 9.80
N GLU A 43 2.57 -16.92 9.83
CA GLU A 43 1.29 -16.22 9.74
C GLU A 43 0.83 -16.06 8.28
N ALA A 44 -0.42 -15.61 8.08
CA ALA A 44 -1.04 -15.57 6.75
C ALA A 44 -1.93 -14.34 6.54
N PHE A 45 -1.99 -13.89 5.28
CA PHE A 45 -2.94 -12.89 4.80
C PHE A 45 -4.07 -13.56 3.99
N LEU A 46 -5.28 -13.02 4.05
CA LEU A 46 -6.39 -13.45 3.19
C LEU A 46 -6.38 -12.65 1.89
N LEU A 47 -6.32 -13.33 0.73
CA LEU A 47 -6.48 -12.71 -0.58
C LEU A 47 -7.75 -13.26 -1.28
N PRO A 48 -8.60 -12.39 -1.84
CA PRO A 48 -9.76 -12.82 -2.63
C PRO A 48 -9.33 -13.46 -3.95
N THR A 49 -10.04 -14.47 -4.43
CA THR A 49 -9.77 -15.12 -5.72
C THR A 49 -10.71 -14.62 -6.82
N PRO A 50 -10.22 -14.44 -8.07
CA PRO A 50 -8.83 -14.50 -8.51
C PRO A 50 -8.04 -13.23 -8.10
N TYR A 51 -6.72 -13.37 -7.92
CA TYR A 51 -5.82 -12.25 -7.57
C TYR A 51 -4.63 -12.14 -8.53
N TYR A 52 -3.85 -11.07 -8.39
CA TYR A 52 -2.62 -10.85 -9.13
C TYR A 52 -1.54 -11.89 -8.75
N PRO A 53 -0.97 -12.66 -9.68
CA PRO A 53 -0.16 -13.83 -9.35
C PRO A 53 1.28 -13.54 -8.87
N GLY A 54 1.72 -12.29 -8.83
CA GLY A 54 3.10 -11.90 -8.50
C GLY A 54 3.25 -11.14 -7.19
#